data_AF-A0A9J6G735-F1
#
_entry.id   AF-A0A9J6G735-F1
#
_cell.length_a   1.000
_cell.length_b   1.000
_cell.length_c   1.000
_cell.angle_alpha   90.00
_cell.angle_beta   90.00
_cell.angle_gamma   90.00
#
_symmetry.space_group_name_H-M   'P 1'
#
loop_
_entity.id
_entity.type
_entity.pdbx_description
1 polymer ?
#
loop_
_entity_poly.entity_id
_entity_poly.type
_entity_poly.pdbx_seq_one_letter_code
_entity_poly.pdbx_strand_id
1 'polypeptide(L)'
;MSGHQLATLDIESSQNWKANVELGADTEAAMVSWSAEEKAAFRLGARTFYMKCARYLQKQLPLKNSVLMHLSCLEPRASVSESSRESFRQLAKCAPQVIPSSDVSSLLDEVTEFCLEPLPAALDGRLDRYWQDVFERKNAENQVKYPLLTKLVKALLCLPHGNADVERGFSQNGRVLHDRSSLSLESVNGIRHTSVICPTIWQ
;
A
#
# COMPACT_ATOMS: atom_id res chain seq x y z
N MET A 1 15.03 -9.80 1.36
CA MET A 1 14.91 -9.21 2.70
C MET A 1 13.44 -9.03 3.01
N SER A 2 12.92 -9.60 4.09
CA SER A 2 11.51 -9.45 4.48
C SER A 2 11.28 -8.13 5.24
N GLY A 3 10.04 -7.61 5.29
CA GLY A 3 9.70 -6.37 5.98
C GLY A 3 10.09 -6.35 7.47
N HIS A 4 10.06 -7.50 8.13
CA HIS A 4 10.53 -7.66 9.50
C HIS A 4 12.05 -7.45 9.63
N GLN A 5 12.85 -7.94 8.67
CA GLN A 5 14.30 -7.75 8.65
C GLN A 5 14.68 -6.28 8.43
N LEU A 6 13.85 -5.51 7.71
CA LEU A 6 14.03 -4.07 7.54
C LEU A 6 13.73 -3.29 8.82
N ALA A 7 12.77 -3.76 9.63
CA ALA A 7 12.42 -3.14 10.91
C ALA A 7 13.47 -3.42 12.01
N THR A 8 14.21 -4.52 11.91
CA THR A 8 15.28 -4.90 12.85
C THR A 8 16.68 -4.55 12.35
N LEU A 9 16.80 -3.94 11.18
CA LEU A 9 18.10 -3.61 10.61
C LEU A 9 18.78 -2.55 11.49
N ASP A 10 19.94 -2.90 12.03
CA ASP A 10 20.80 -1.96 12.71
C ASP A 10 21.48 -1.04 11.68
N ILE A 11 20.97 0.18 11.59
CA ILE A 11 21.44 1.24 10.68
C ILE A 11 22.83 1.74 11.11
N GLU A 12 23.22 1.54 12.37
CA GLU A 12 24.48 2.04 12.95
C GLU A 12 25.61 1.01 12.85
N SER A 13 25.29 -0.25 12.55
CA SER A 13 26.29 -1.29 12.33
C SER A 13 27.10 -1.05 11.05
N SER A 14 28.42 -0.97 11.21
CA SER A 14 29.37 -0.70 10.13
C SER A 14 29.43 -1.78 9.05
N GLN A 15 28.88 -2.95 9.33
CA GLN A 15 28.79 -4.08 8.41
C GLN A 15 27.67 -3.94 7.37
N ASN A 16 26.63 -3.16 7.69
CA ASN A 16 25.49 -2.92 6.79
C ASN A 16 25.72 -1.73 5.86
N TRP A 17 26.88 -1.06 5.98
CA TRP A 17 27.18 0.12 5.21
C TRP A 17 27.79 -0.25 3.86
N LYS A 18 27.28 0.38 2.80
CA LYS A 18 27.93 0.31 1.49
C LYS A 18 29.30 0.98 1.57
N ALA A 19 30.33 0.34 1.01
CA ALA A 19 31.71 0.83 1.05
C ALA A 19 31.86 2.22 0.39
N ASN A 20 31.09 2.47 -0.68
CA ASN A 20 30.96 3.78 -1.30
C ASN A 20 29.49 4.23 -1.21
N VAL A 21 29.28 5.40 -0.62
CA VAL A 21 28.00 6.08 -0.64
C VAL A 21 27.74 6.53 -2.08
N GLU A 22 26.60 6.17 -2.64
CA GLU A 22 26.20 6.64 -3.98
C GLU A 22 25.90 8.14 -3.90
N LEU A 23 26.73 8.90 -4.58
CA LEU A 23 26.58 10.32 -4.81
C LEU A 23 26.29 10.42 -6.30
N GLY A 24 25.17 11.04 -6.70
CA GLY A 24 24.79 11.09 -8.13
C GLY A 24 25.91 11.66 -9.02
N ALA A 25 25.88 11.32 -10.32
CA ALA A 25 26.96 11.62 -11.27
C ALA A 25 27.42 13.10 -11.27
N ASP A 26 26.48 14.04 -11.14
CA ASP A 26 26.79 15.48 -11.09
C ASP A 26 27.55 15.88 -9.82
N THR A 27 27.25 15.21 -8.70
CA THR A 27 27.93 15.44 -7.42
C THR A 27 29.34 14.86 -7.47
N GLU A 28 29.53 13.70 -8.08
CA GLU A 28 30.85 13.10 -8.27
C GLU A 28 31.73 13.97 -9.19
N ALA A 29 31.15 14.56 -10.25
CA ALA A 29 31.85 15.47 -11.14
C ALA A 29 32.28 16.76 -10.41
N ALA A 30 31.41 17.35 -9.58
CA ALA A 30 31.75 18.52 -8.76
C ALA A 30 32.83 18.19 -7.72
N MET A 31 32.79 16.99 -7.13
CA MET A 31 33.75 16.56 -6.13
C MET A 31 35.17 16.42 -6.69
N VAL A 32 35.41 16.22 -7.99
CA VAL A 32 36.78 16.10 -8.53
C VAL A 32 37.65 17.29 -8.12
N SER A 33 37.06 18.50 -8.10
CA SER A 33 37.71 19.77 -7.78
C SER A 33 38.08 19.99 -6.30
N TRP A 34 37.58 19.15 -5.39
CA TRP A 34 37.73 19.35 -3.94
C TRP A 34 38.96 18.68 -3.35
N SER A 35 39.41 19.16 -2.19
CA SER A 35 40.47 18.54 -1.40
C SER A 35 40.05 17.17 -0.84
N ALA A 36 41.02 16.34 -0.46
CA ALA A 36 40.75 15.02 0.12
C ALA A 36 39.95 15.11 1.43
N GLU A 37 40.16 16.16 2.22
CA GLU A 37 39.47 16.41 3.49
C GLU A 37 38.00 16.81 3.27
N GLU A 38 37.73 17.69 2.31
CA GLU A 38 36.35 18.09 1.95
C GLU A 38 35.57 16.92 1.37
N LYS A 39 36.21 16.09 0.54
CA LYS A 39 35.62 14.86 -0.01
C LYS A 39 35.22 13.89 1.11
N ALA A 40 36.08 13.72 2.12
CA ALA A 40 35.81 12.86 3.27
C ALA A 40 34.67 13.41 4.15
N ALA A 41 34.69 14.71 4.44
CA ALA A 41 33.65 15.38 5.23
C ALA A 41 32.27 15.29 4.56
N PHE A 42 32.20 15.51 3.24
CA PHE A 42 30.96 15.40 2.48
C PHE A 42 30.41 13.96 2.43
N ARG A 43 31.28 12.96 2.20
CA ARG A 43 30.88 11.54 2.24
C ARG A 43 30.34 11.14 3.60
N LEU A 44 30.94 11.65 4.68
CA LEU A 44 30.44 11.44 6.03
C LEU A 44 29.06 12.10 6.22
N GLY A 45 28.88 13.33 5.76
CA GLY A 45 27.59 14.03 5.80
C GLY A 45 26.49 13.31 5.01
N ALA A 46 26.78 12.87 3.78
CA ALA A 46 25.87 12.09 2.96
C ALA A 46 25.48 10.77 3.64
N ARG A 47 26.45 10.08 4.27
CA ARG A 47 26.17 8.89 5.07
C ARG A 47 25.21 9.19 6.22
N THR A 48 25.46 10.26 6.99
CA THR A 48 24.58 10.66 8.10
C THR A 48 23.18 11.01 7.60
N PHE A 49 23.06 11.61 6.41
CA PHE A 49 21.77 11.85 5.76
C PHE A 49 21.04 10.55 5.45
N TYR A 50 21.69 9.60 4.77
CA TYR A 50 21.08 8.29 4.48
C TYR A 50 20.68 7.54 5.75
N MET A 51 21.48 7.60 6.81
CA MET A 51 21.11 7.04 8.11
C MET A 51 19.87 7.69 8.70
N LYS A 52 19.76 9.02 8.67
CA LYS A 52 18.58 9.75 9.14
C LYS A 52 17.35 9.38 8.32
N CYS A 53 17.47 9.29 6.99
CA CYS A 53 16.40 8.83 6.10
C CYS A 53 15.97 7.40 6.42
N ALA A 54 16.93 6.48 6.60
CA ALA A 54 16.63 5.09 6.95
C ALA A 54 15.91 4.97 8.30
N ARG A 55 16.34 5.73 9.33
CA ARG A 55 15.62 5.78 10.62
C ARG A 55 14.22 6.35 10.48
N TYR A 56 14.07 7.41 9.69
CA TYR A 56 12.77 8.01 9.43
C TYR A 56 11.84 7.01 8.73
N LEU A 57 12.33 6.32 7.70
CA LEU A 57 11.60 5.28 6.99
C LEU A 57 11.23 4.12 7.93
N GLN A 58 12.15 3.62 8.77
CA GLN A 58 11.81 2.59 9.76
C GLN A 58 10.74 3.04 10.76
N LYS A 59 10.73 4.33 11.13
CA LYS A 59 9.75 4.90 12.07
C LYS A 59 8.38 5.14 11.45
N GLN A 60 8.35 5.63 10.21
CA GLN A 60 7.13 6.08 9.53
C GLN A 60 6.50 5.01 8.66
N LEU A 61 7.30 4.09 8.11
CA LEU A 61 6.75 2.95 7.40
C LEU A 61 6.04 2.05 8.43
N PRO A 62 4.79 1.66 8.15
CA PRO A 62 4.04 0.75 9.00
C PRO A 62 4.53 -0.71 8.84
N LEU A 63 5.84 -0.93 8.95
CA LEU A 63 6.52 -2.23 8.82
C LEU A 63 6.14 -3.23 9.92
N LYS A 64 5.28 -2.84 10.87
CA LYS A 64 4.73 -3.70 11.92
C LYS A 64 3.21 -3.79 11.86
N ASN A 65 2.56 -3.11 10.91
CA ASN A 65 1.11 -3.15 10.81
C ASN A 65 0.70 -4.49 10.22
N SER A 66 0.13 -5.33 11.08
CA SER A 66 -0.34 -6.66 10.71
C SER A 66 -1.36 -6.60 9.58
N VAL A 67 -2.26 -5.60 9.54
CA VAL A 67 -3.25 -5.47 8.47
C VAL A 67 -2.58 -5.28 7.11
N LEU A 68 -1.61 -4.36 7.01
CA LEU A 68 -0.89 -4.10 5.75
C LEU A 68 -0.05 -5.28 5.29
N MET A 69 0.49 -6.08 6.23
CA MET A 69 1.17 -7.32 5.88
C MET A 69 0.21 -8.36 5.32
N HIS A 70 -0.92 -8.57 5.98
CA HIS A 70 -1.88 -9.59 5.54
C HIS A 70 -2.62 -9.17 4.25
N LEU A 71 -2.70 -7.87 3.93
CA LEU A 71 -3.25 -7.38 2.66
C LEU A 71 -2.49 -7.88 1.42
N SER A 72 -1.26 -8.42 1.57
CA SER A 72 -0.56 -9.07 0.45
C SER A 72 -1.34 -10.25 -0.11
N CYS A 73 -2.26 -10.87 0.66
CA CYS A 73 -3.12 -11.94 0.17
C CYS A 73 -4.13 -11.49 -0.90
N LEU A 74 -4.29 -10.17 -1.11
CA LEU A 74 -5.07 -9.66 -2.23
C LEU A 74 -4.35 -9.83 -3.57
N GLU A 75 -3.02 -9.89 -3.56
CA GLU A 75 -2.26 -10.07 -4.79
C GLU A 75 -2.56 -11.46 -5.37
N PRO A 76 -2.94 -11.58 -6.65
CA PRO A 76 -3.41 -12.85 -7.25
C PRO A 76 -2.42 -14.01 -7.14
N ARG A 77 -1.12 -13.70 -7.12
CA ARG A 77 -0.05 -14.70 -6.93
C ARG A 77 0.11 -15.13 -5.48
N ALA A 78 -0.20 -14.25 -4.53
CA ALA A 78 -0.13 -14.51 -3.11
C ALA A 78 -1.48 -14.94 -2.51
N SER A 79 -2.59 -14.78 -3.23
CA SER A 79 -3.93 -15.19 -2.79
C SER A 79 -4.10 -16.71 -2.79
N VAL A 80 -3.30 -17.44 -3.57
CA VAL A 80 -3.36 -18.91 -3.72
C VAL A 80 -2.35 -19.63 -2.81
N SER A 81 -1.47 -18.89 -2.12
CA SER A 81 -0.49 -19.52 -1.22
C SER A 81 -1.16 -20.10 0.03
N GLU A 82 -0.55 -21.11 0.66
CA GLU A 82 -1.06 -21.65 1.94
C GLU A 82 -1.10 -20.58 3.05
N SER A 83 -0.20 -19.58 2.99
CA SER A 83 -0.15 -18.44 3.92
C SER A 83 -1.29 -17.43 3.74
N SER A 84 -2.03 -17.48 2.62
CA SER A 84 -3.18 -16.62 2.38
C SER A 84 -4.32 -16.89 3.38
N ARG A 85 -4.51 -18.16 3.78
CA ARG A 85 -5.59 -18.57 4.71
C ARG A 85 -5.46 -17.89 6.06
N GLU A 86 -4.25 -17.88 6.62
CA GLU A 86 -3.98 -17.19 7.87
C GLU A 86 -4.12 -15.68 7.69
N SER A 87 -3.71 -15.15 6.53
CA SER A 87 -3.86 -13.73 6.22
C SER A 87 -5.33 -13.30 6.18
N PHE A 88 -6.20 -14.05 5.49
CA PHE A 88 -7.64 -13.80 5.47
C PHE A 88 -8.27 -13.97 6.86
N ARG A 89 -7.83 -14.94 7.66
CA ARG A 89 -8.28 -15.10 9.06
C ARG A 89 -7.97 -13.85 9.88
N GLN A 90 -6.74 -13.34 9.79
CA GLN A 90 -6.32 -12.16 10.54
C GLN A 90 -7.03 -10.90 10.05
N LEU A 91 -7.22 -10.74 8.74
CA LEU A 91 -7.98 -9.62 8.16
C LEU A 91 -9.45 -9.64 8.58
N ALA A 92 -10.09 -10.82 8.61
CA ALA A 92 -11.46 -10.95 9.09
C ALA A 92 -11.58 -10.55 10.57
N LYS A 93 -10.61 -10.93 11.41
CA LYS A 93 -10.57 -10.48 12.82
C LYS A 93 -10.37 -8.98 12.97
N CYS A 94 -9.62 -8.35 12.08
CA CYS A 94 -9.40 -6.90 12.08
C CYS A 94 -10.61 -6.10 11.57
N ALA A 95 -11.55 -6.74 10.86
CA ALA A 95 -12.74 -6.11 10.28
C ALA A 95 -14.05 -6.76 10.78
N PRO A 96 -14.33 -6.75 12.11
CA PRO A 96 -15.53 -7.38 12.67
C PRO A 96 -16.83 -6.73 12.18
N GLN A 97 -16.79 -5.48 11.70
CA GLN A 97 -17.96 -4.83 11.09
C GLN A 97 -18.36 -5.42 9.72
N VAL A 98 -17.43 -6.11 9.03
CA VAL A 98 -17.68 -6.68 7.70
C VAL A 98 -18.07 -8.15 7.82
N ILE A 99 -17.34 -8.91 8.63
CA ILE A 99 -17.58 -10.33 8.87
C ILE A 99 -17.70 -10.57 10.39
N PRO A 100 -18.86 -11.05 10.86
CA PRO A 100 -19.03 -11.47 12.26
C PRO A 100 -18.07 -12.61 12.63
N SER A 101 -17.66 -12.66 13.89
CA SER A 101 -16.78 -13.72 14.40
C SER A 101 -17.33 -15.14 14.20
N SER A 102 -18.65 -15.29 14.09
CA SER A 102 -19.33 -16.57 13.80
C SER A 102 -19.04 -17.10 12.40
N ASP A 103 -18.81 -16.20 11.44
CA ASP A 103 -18.76 -16.53 10.01
C ASP A 103 -17.31 -16.69 9.53
N VAL A 104 -16.33 -16.49 10.41
CA VAL A 104 -14.89 -16.63 10.10
C VAL A 104 -14.55 -18.06 9.68
N SER A 105 -15.17 -19.08 10.29
CA SER A 105 -14.94 -20.47 9.88
C SER A 105 -15.45 -20.72 8.46
N SER A 106 -16.68 -20.29 8.15
CA SER A 106 -17.28 -20.42 6.82
C SER A 106 -16.48 -19.66 5.75
N LEU A 107 -15.96 -18.47 6.08
CA LEU A 107 -15.05 -17.72 5.21
C LEU A 107 -13.79 -18.54 4.88
N LEU A 108 -13.21 -19.22 5.87
CA LEU A 108 -11.99 -20.00 5.65
C LEU A 108 -12.23 -21.23 4.79
N ASP A 109 -13.43 -21.80 4.85
CA ASP A 109 -13.86 -22.88 3.95
C ASP A 109 -13.94 -22.35 2.51
N GLU A 110 -14.57 -21.18 2.29
CA GLU A 110 -14.59 -20.50 0.98
C GLU A 110 -13.18 -20.20 0.45
N VAL A 111 -12.30 -19.66 1.30
CA VAL A 111 -10.90 -19.36 0.93
C VAL A 111 -10.15 -20.64 0.57
N THR A 112 -10.39 -21.73 1.29
CA THR A 112 -9.73 -23.01 1.01
C THR A 112 -10.17 -23.56 -0.34
N GLU A 113 -11.46 -23.49 -0.66
CA GLU A 113 -11.97 -23.88 -1.97
C GLU A 113 -11.39 -22.99 -3.08
N PHE A 114 -11.34 -21.68 -2.86
CA PHE A 114 -10.74 -20.73 -3.80
C PHE A 114 -9.26 -21.02 -4.10
N CYS A 115 -8.46 -21.35 -3.08
CA CYS A 115 -7.03 -21.68 -3.28
C CYS A 115 -6.80 -22.98 -4.05
N LEU A 116 -7.79 -23.88 -4.10
CA LEU A 116 -7.73 -25.12 -4.87
C LEU A 116 -8.10 -24.90 -6.34
N GLU A 117 -8.74 -23.79 -6.67
CA GLU A 117 -9.11 -23.45 -8.04
C GLU A 117 -7.93 -22.88 -8.82
N PRO A 118 -7.80 -23.21 -10.12
CA PRO A 118 -6.76 -22.63 -10.95
C PRO A 118 -6.96 -21.12 -11.10
N LEU A 119 -5.86 -20.38 -10.96
CA LEU A 119 -5.84 -18.94 -11.16
C LEU A 119 -6.23 -18.61 -12.61
N PRO A 120 -7.12 -17.63 -12.85
CA PRO A 120 -7.39 -17.15 -14.19
C PRO A 120 -6.09 -16.60 -14.83
N ALA A 121 -5.83 -16.98 -16.08
CA ALA A 121 -4.55 -16.74 -16.77
C ALA A 121 -4.29 -15.26 -17.11
N ALA A 122 -5.30 -14.39 -17.04
CA ALA A 122 -5.23 -12.99 -17.47
C ALA A 122 -4.94 -12.04 -16.29
N LEU A 123 -3.69 -12.01 -15.84
CA LEU A 123 -3.21 -10.96 -14.92
C LEU A 123 -2.83 -9.71 -15.72
N ASP A 124 -3.81 -8.93 -16.14
CA ASP A 124 -3.62 -7.66 -16.87
C ASP A 124 -3.13 -6.50 -15.97
N GLY A 125 -2.52 -6.83 -14.82
CA GLY A 125 -2.03 -5.90 -13.80
C GLY A 125 -3.11 -5.17 -12.99
N ARG A 126 -4.38 -5.22 -13.43
CA ARG A 126 -5.53 -4.61 -12.76
C ARG A 126 -6.15 -5.54 -11.72
N LEU A 127 -5.83 -5.28 -10.45
CA LEU A 127 -6.29 -6.06 -9.30
C LEU A 127 -7.82 -6.13 -9.19
N ASP A 128 -8.49 -5.04 -9.55
CA ASP A 128 -9.94 -4.89 -9.57
C ASP A 128 -10.61 -5.87 -10.54
N ARG A 129 -10.09 -6.02 -11.75
CA ARG A 129 -10.62 -6.96 -12.76
C ARG A 129 -10.47 -8.41 -12.32
N TYR A 130 -9.31 -8.74 -11.75
CA TYR A 130 -9.08 -10.08 -11.21
C TYR A 130 -10.11 -10.46 -10.15
N TRP A 131 -10.35 -9.58 -9.17
CA TRP A 131 -11.34 -9.87 -8.12
C TRP A 131 -12.78 -9.81 -8.64
N GLN A 132 -13.06 -8.99 -9.65
CA GLN A 132 -14.35 -9.00 -10.35
C GLN A 132 -14.67 -10.37 -10.95
N ASP A 133 -13.71 -11.00 -11.63
CA ASP A 133 -13.90 -12.35 -12.19
C ASP A 133 -14.23 -13.37 -11.08
N VAL A 134 -13.62 -13.23 -9.89
CA VAL A 134 -13.90 -14.08 -8.73
C VAL A 134 -15.31 -13.82 -8.17
N PHE A 135 -15.74 -12.55 -8.13
CA PHE A 135 -17.08 -12.17 -7.65
C PHE A 135 -18.21 -12.63 -8.57
N GLU A 136 -17.94 -12.74 -9.87
CA GLU A 136 -18.91 -13.16 -10.88
C GLU A 136 -19.04 -14.68 -10.99
N ARG A 137 -18.17 -15.46 -10.30
CA ARG A 137 -18.28 -16.93 -10.25
C ARG A 137 -19.58 -17.36 -9.58
N LYS A 138 -20.32 -18.22 -10.28
CA LYS A 138 -21.57 -18.79 -9.79
C LYS A 138 -21.45 -20.29 -9.55
N ASN A 139 -22.14 -20.77 -8.53
CA ASN A 139 -22.32 -22.19 -8.28
C ASN A 139 -23.33 -22.80 -9.28
N ALA A 140 -23.53 -24.11 -9.22
CA ALA A 140 -24.48 -24.84 -10.07
C ALA A 140 -25.94 -24.35 -9.92
N GLU A 141 -26.24 -23.64 -8.84
CA GLU A 141 -27.55 -23.07 -8.51
C GLU A 141 -27.66 -21.58 -8.92
N ASN A 142 -26.70 -21.08 -9.69
CA ASN A 142 -26.64 -19.69 -10.18
C ASN A 142 -26.51 -18.62 -9.06
N GLN A 143 -26.10 -19.02 -7.85
CA GLN A 143 -25.78 -18.15 -6.73
C GLN A 143 -24.29 -17.81 -6.72
N VAL A 144 -23.92 -16.69 -6.07
CA VAL A 144 -22.51 -16.28 -5.92
C VAL A 144 -21.75 -17.39 -5.19
N LYS A 145 -20.64 -17.86 -5.78
CA LYS A 145 -19.88 -19.00 -5.25
C LYS A 145 -19.20 -18.68 -3.92
N TYR A 146 -18.69 -17.45 -3.75
CA TYR A 146 -17.93 -17.02 -2.58
C TYR A 146 -18.49 -15.72 -1.96
N PRO A 147 -19.64 -15.77 -1.27
CA PRO A 147 -20.31 -14.58 -0.77
C PRO A 147 -19.51 -13.87 0.35
N LEU A 148 -18.90 -14.60 1.29
CA LEU A 148 -18.17 -14.01 2.40
C LEU A 148 -16.82 -13.46 1.94
N LEU A 149 -16.10 -14.21 1.10
CA LEU A 149 -14.84 -13.75 0.50
C LEU A 149 -15.05 -12.48 -0.31
N THR A 150 -16.10 -12.43 -1.13
CA THR A 150 -16.46 -11.24 -1.92
C THR A 150 -16.69 -10.03 -1.03
N LYS A 151 -17.42 -10.21 0.07
CA LYS A 151 -17.73 -9.12 1.02
C LYS A 151 -16.45 -8.60 1.68
N LEU A 152 -15.57 -9.48 2.13
CA LEU A 152 -14.30 -9.12 2.76
C LEU A 152 -13.39 -8.39 1.78
N VAL A 153 -13.15 -8.97 0.60
CA VAL A 153 -12.25 -8.40 -0.41
C VAL A 153 -12.73 -7.03 -0.85
N LYS A 154 -14.04 -6.83 -1.10
CA LYS A 154 -14.60 -5.51 -1.42
C LYS A 154 -14.31 -4.49 -0.32
N ALA A 155 -14.51 -4.85 0.94
CA ALA A 155 -14.22 -3.95 2.06
C ALA A 155 -12.73 -3.62 2.16
N LEU A 156 -11.84 -4.58 1.88
CA LEU A 156 -10.40 -4.37 1.88
C LEU A 156 -9.93 -3.50 0.71
N LEU A 157 -10.52 -3.65 -0.49
CA LEU A 157 -10.23 -2.82 -1.66
C LEU A 157 -10.74 -1.37 -1.48
N CYS A 158 -11.73 -1.15 -0.63
CA CYS A 158 -12.20 0.19 -0.25
C CYS A 158 -11.27 0.89 0.75
N LEU A 159 -10.24 0.21 1.28
CA LEU A 159 -9.28 0.87 2.16
C LEU A 159 -8.44 1.86 1.34
N PRO A 160 -8.39 3.14 1.73
CA PRO A 160 -7.61 4.14 1.00
C PRO A 160 -6.13 3.76 1.03
N HIS A 161 -5.56 3.51 -0.15
CA HIS A 161 -4.20 2.99 -0.30
C HIS A 161 -3.10 4.07 -0.17
N GLY A 162 -3.47 5.30 0.14
CA GLY A 162 -2.55 6.40 0.42
C GLY A 162 -3.26 7.74 0.50
N ASN A 163 -2.58 8.74 1.05
CA ASN A 163 -3.09 10.12 1.09
C ASN A 163 -2.98 10.83 -0.27
N ALA A 164 -2.48 10.17 -1.32
CA ALA A 164 -2.20 10.80 -2.61
C ALA A 164 -3.45 11.45 -3.25
N ASP A 165 -4.63 10.82 -3.17
CA ASP A 165 -5.87 11.40 -3.69
C ASP A 165 -6.35 12.58 -2.85
N VAL A 166 -6.16 12.51 -1.54
CA VAL A 166 -6.45 13.59 -0.59
C VAL A 166 -5.50 14.77 -0.80
N GLU A 167 -4.21 14.50 -1.02
CA GLU A 167 -3.17 15.49 -1.35
C GLU A 167 -3.39 16.12 -2.72
N ARG A 168 -3.85 15.35 -3.71
CA ARG A 168 -4.30 15.87 -5.00
C ARG A 168 -5.49 16.82 -4.83
N GLY A 169 -6.46 16.44 -4.01
CA GLY A 169 -7.58 17.30 -3.62
C GLY A 169 -7.13 18.56 -2.89
N PHE A 170 -6.14 18.47 -2.00
CA PHE A 170 -5.53 19.63 -1.34
C PHE A 170 -4.74 20.52 -2.29
N SER A 171 -4.03 19.96 -3.27
CA SER A 171 -3.30 20.73 -4.30
C SER A 171 -4.27 21.53 -5.18
N GLN A 172 -5.39 20.92 -5.60
CA GLN A 172 -6.45 21.63 -6.31
C GLN A 172 -7.06 22.75 -5.46
N ASN A 173 -7.28 22.51 -4.17
CA ASN A 173 -7.76 23.53 -3.23
C ASN A 173 -6.73 24.65 -2.99
N GLY A 174 -5.44 24.32 -2.96
CA GLY A 174 -4.35 25.31 -2.84
C GLY A 174 -4.36 26.29 -4.01
N ARG A 175 -4.67 25.82 -5.22
CA ARG A 175 -4.83 26.69 -6.39
C ARG A 175 -5.99 27.66 -6.23
N VAL A 176 -7.12 27.20 -5.68
CA VAL A 176 -8.32 28.03 -5.44
C VAL A 176 -8.13 29.05 -4.32
N LEU A 177 -7.30 28.73 -3.31
CA LEU A 177 -6.96 29.64 -2.20
C LEU A 177 -5.88 30.66 -2.57
N HIS A 178 -4.99 30.33 -3.51
CA HIS A 178 -3.95 31.25 -4.01
C HIS A 178 -4.44 32.17 -5.14
N ASP A 179 -5.42 31.72 -5.93
CA ASP A 179 -6.14 32.59 -6.84
C ASP A 179 -7.03 33.54 -6.02
N ARG A 180 -7.20 34.80 -6.45
CA ARG A 180 -7.87 35.87 -5.68
C ARG A 180 -9.40 35.66 -5.51
N SER A 181 -9.87 34.44 -5.61
CA SER A 181 -11.24 34.04 -5.32
C SER A 181 -11.46 34.00 -3.81
N SER A 182 -12.07 35.06 -3.27
CA SER A 182 -12.57 35.12 -1.88
C SER A 182 -13.77 34.18 -1.72
N LEU A 183 -13.53 32.88 -1.76
CA LEU A 183 -14.54 31.86 -1.51
C LEU A 183 -14.67 31.63 -0.01
N SER A 184 -15.89 31.68 0.49
CA SER A 184 -16.18 31.27 1.87
C SER A 184 -15.83 29.79 2.07
N LEU A 185 -15.53 29.40 3.31
CA LEU A 185 -15.28 28.01 3.67
C LEU A 185 -16.42 27.07 3.23
N GLU A 186 -17.66 27.57 3.27
CA GLU A 186 -18.86 26.87 2.81
C GLU A 186 -18.84 26.62 1.30
N SER A 187 -18.36 27.60 0.51
CA SER A 187 -18.23 27.45 -0.95
C SER A 187 -17.13 26.45 -1.30
N VAL A 188 -16.01 26.45 -0.57
CA VAL A 188 -14.93 25.46 -0.74
C VAL A 188 -15.40 24.06 -0.37
N ASN A 189 -16.16 23.90 0.71
CA ASN A 189 -16.76 22.62 1.08
C ASN A 189 -17.81 22.16 0.05
N GLY A 190 -18.63 23.09 -0.46
CA GLY A 190 -19.55 22.82 -1.56
C GLY A 190 -18.84 22.28 -2.79
N ILE A 191 -17.74 22.92 -3.21
CA ILE A 191 -16.90 22.46 -4.32
C ILE A 191 -16.32 21.08 -4.02
N ARG A 192 -15.83 20.81 -2.80
CA ARG A 192 -15.34 19.47 -2.43
C ARG A 192 -16.42 18.40 -2.58
N HIS A 193 -17.63 18.68 -2.11
CA HIS A 193 -18.75 17.75 -2.27
C HIS A 193 -19.07 17.54 -3.75
N THR A 194 -19.20 18.58 -4.57
CA THR A 194 -19.55 18.40 -5.98
C THR A 194 -18.44 17.79 -6.83
N SER A 195 -17.17 18.08 -6.51
CA SER A 195 -16.01 17.59 -7.27
C SER A 195 -15.64 16.15 -6.92
N VAL A 196 -15.84 15.74 -5.66
CA VAL A 196 -15.60 14.37 -5.19
C VAL A 196 -16.81 13.47 -5.45
N ILE A 197 -18.00 14.00 -5.76
CA ILE A 197 -19.20 13.22 -6.14
C ILE A 197 -19.15 12.70 -7.60
N CYS A 198 -18.10 13.02 -8.36
CA CYS A 198 -17.81 12.33 -9.62
C CYS A 198 -16.49 11.53 -9.56
N PRO A 199 -16.36 10.52 -8.69
CA PRO A 199 -15.48 9.43 -9.01
C PRO A 199 -16.30 8.51 -9.92
N THR A 200 -15.86 8.36 -11.16
CA THR A 200 -16.24 7.28 -12.06
C THR A 200 -15.88 5.95 -11.39
N ILE A 201 -16.64 5.58 -10.37
CA ILE A 201 -16.68 4.26 -9.78
C ILE A 201 -17.58 3.50 -10.75
N TRP A 202 -16.96 2.67 -11.59
CA TRP A 202 -17.54 1.87 -12.69
C TRP A 202 -17.64 2.57 -14.06
N GLN A 203 -16.49 2.82 -14.68
CA GLN A 203 -16.27 2.56 -16.12
C GLN A 203 -14.87 1.95 -16.30
#